data_AF-A0A146KYV2-F1
#
_entry.id   AF-A0A146KYV2-F1
#
_cell.length_a   1.000
_cell.length_b   1.000
_cell.length_c   1.000
_cell.angle_alpha   90.00
_cell.angle_beta   90.00
_cell.angle_gamma   90.00
#
_symmetry.space_group_name_H-M   'P 1'
#
loop_
_entity.id
_entity.type
_entity.pdbx_description
1 polymer ?
#
loop_
_entity_poly.entity_id
_entity_poly.type
_entity_poly.pdbx_seq_one_letter_code
_entity_poly.pdbx_strand_id
1 'polypeptide(L)'
;MNELNETDTENYSKEPSPSMQTSAPKGIRKIFGKMKRSGSGNLDDIPSDEPFTRGGVRSTAGPRLCGNSQAIRNDKPFSEWSSENICEWLKEMGLDSSVPEARRWVKSGQMLLTATPHEIDKELNVKSGLLRKKLHLALEAERGPNAADPMLDCAGRLEPGWVLRWLDDIGLPQYKGAFMSARLDGRVLHRLSLDDLQGLHINLALHVASIKAGIHVLRKEKFDPHCLIRRSDPENETEDRVELWTNHRVMEWLRVVDLAEYAPNLRGSGVHGGLMVHEDRFTETLLASVLSIPSEKTLLRRHLATHFKELLGADIIQKKREAETTLGYIPLTLSLKAKVPKKSQFTLKRKKSKYEDEEELVCPLNDSKSTPGVIRKEED
;
A
#
# COMPACT_ATOMS: atom_id res chain seq x y z
N MET A 1 -61.64 -23.21 30.03
CA MET A 1 -61.79 -24.52 30.71
C MET A 1 -62.00 -25.57 29.63
N ASN A 2 -61.34 -26.73 29.76
CA ASN A 2 -61.61 -28.03 29.10
C ASN A 2 -61.62 -27.98 27.54
N GLU A 3 -60.55 -28.24 26.78
CA GLU A 3 -59.61 -29.40 26.73
C GLU A 3 -60.22 -30.74 26.22
N LEU A 4 -59.39 -31.53 25.51
CA LEU A 4 -59.57 -32.90 24.94
C LEU A 4 -60.30 -32.98 23.57
N ASN A 5 -59.65 -33.42 22.48
CA ASN A 5 -59.22 -34.78 22.03
C ASN A 5 -60.38 -35.62 21.44
N GLU A 6 -60.26 -36.40 20.36
CA GLU A 6 -59.14 -36.72 19.42
C GLU A 6 -59.74 -36.90 17.99
N THR A 7 -59.35 -37.70 16.96
CA THR A 7 -58.46 -38.87 16.71
C THR A 7 -57.89 -38.82 15.25
N ASP A 8 -57.55 -39.98 14.64
CA ASP A 8 -57.54 -40.35 13.20
C ASP A 8 -56.44 -39.87 12.21
N THR A 9 -55.45 -40.77 12.03
CA THR A 9 -54.91 -41.35 10.77
C THR A 9 -55.33 -40.77 9.40
N GLU A 10 -54.44 -40.62 8.39
CA GLU A 10 -53.85 -41.75 7.64
C GLU A 10 -52.54 -41.44 6.84
N ASN A 11 -52.04 -42.45 6.10
CA ASN A 11 -50.85 -42.50 5.24
C ASN A 11 -50.73 -41.40 4.15
N TYR A 12 -49.52 -41.18 3.59
CA TYR A 12 -49.20 -41.55 2.19
C TYR A 12 -47.70 -41.48 1.81
N SER A 13 -47.26 -42.42 0.97
CA SER A 13 -46.06 -42.56 0.10
C SER A 13 -44.68 -41.90 0.39
N LYS A 14 -43.62 -42.66 0.03
CA LYS A 14 -42.24 -42.20 -0.19
C LYS A 14 -41.87 -42.27 -1.67
N GLU A 15 -41.08 -41.31 -2.17
CA GLU A 15 -40.16 -41.52 -3.30
C GLU A 15 -38.76 -40.96 -2.97
N PRO A 16 -37.66 -41.53 -3.52
CA PRO A 16 -36.29 -41.19 -3.12
C PRO A 16 -35.59 -40.15 -4.01
N SER A 17 -34.70 -39.35 -3.41
CA SER A 17 -33.70 -38.53 -4.11
C SER A 17 -32.32 -39.22 -4.14
N PRO A 18 -31.41 -38.87 -5.08
CA PRO A 18 -30.37 -39.79 -5.53
C PRO A 18 -29.15 -39.91 -4.60
N SER A 19 -28.46 -41.05 -4.69
CA SER A 19 -27.23 -41.35 -3.97
C SER A 19 -25.98 -40.87 -4.71
N MET A 20 -25.03 -40.26 -3.99
CA MET A 20 -23.66 -40.06 -4.46
C MET A 20 -22.74 -41.12 -3.85
N GLN A 21 -21.98 -41.81 -4.69
CA GLN A 21 -21.07 -42.88 -4.30
C GLN A 21 -19.76 -42.30 -3.76
N THR A 22 -19.33 -42.69 -2.56
CA THR A 22 -18.03 -42.35 -2.00
C THR A 22 -17.06 -43.53 -2.14
N SER A 23 -16.00 -43.36 -2.92
CA SER A 23 -14.91 -44.34 -3.05
C SER A 23 -13.80 -44.06 -2.03
N ALA A 24 -13.35 -45.09 -1.33
CA ALA A 24 -12.39 -44.95 -0.22
C ALA A 24 -11.10 -45.77 -0.45
N PRO A 25 -9.90 -45.17 -0.25
CA PRO A 25 -8.64 -45.90 -0.19
C PRO A 25 -8.27 -46.31 1.26
N LYS A 26 -8.09 -47.61 1.43
CA LYS A 26 -7.71 -48.38 2.63
C LYS A 26 -6.39 -47.90 3.29
N GLY A 27 -6.18 -48.22 4.58
CA GLY A 27 -4.90 -48.85 4.97
C GLY A 27 -3.98 -48.24 6.05
N ILE A 28 -4.50 -47.92 7.24
CA ILE A 28 -3.83 -47.87 8.58
C ILE A 28 -2.34 -48.28 8.66
N ARG A 29 -1.50 -47.43 9.30
CA ARG A 29 -0.51 -47.85 10.33
C ARG A 29 -0.53 -46.90 11.52
N LYS A 30 -0.35 -47.43 12.75
CA LYS A 30 -0.43 -46.72 14.03
C LYS A 30 0.94 -46.22 14.50
N ILE A 31 0.98 -45.07 15.19
CA ILE A 31 1.87 -44.82 16.35
C ILE A 31 1.06 -44.02 17.40
N PHE A 32 1.26 -44.28 18.69
CA PHE A 32 0.55 -43.59 19.79
C PHE A 32 1.34 -42.36 20.31
N GLY A 33 0.63 -41.29 20.66
CA GLY A 33 1.18 -40.11 21.33
C GLY A 33 0.15 -39.42 22.22
N LYS A 34 0.36 -39.44 23.55
CA LYS A 34 -0.64 -39.05 24.57
C LYS A 34 -1.06 -37.57 24.45
N MET A 35 -2.31 -37.30 24.06
CA MET A 35 -2.90 -35.96 24.15
C MET A 35 -3.39 -35.68 25.58
N LYS A 36 -2.71 -34.77 26.30
CA LYS A 36 -3.11 -34.36 27.65
C LYS A 36 -4.08 -33.17 27.55
N ARG A 37 -5.35 -33.36 27.92
CA ARG A 37 -6.33 -32.26 28.05
C ARG A 37 -5.85 -31.30 29.15
N SER A 38 -5.81 -30.00 28.84
CA SER A 38 -5.78 -28.96 29.87
C SER A 38 -7.19 -28.75 30.38
N GLY A 39 -7.42 -28.98 31.68
CA GLY A 39 -8.68 -28.63 32.33
C GLY A 39 -8.70 -27.15 32.70
N SER A 40 -9.89 -26.55 32.67
CA SER A 40 -10.14 -25.24 33.29
C SER A 40 -10.13 -25.40 34.82
N GLY A 41 -9.02 -25.01 35.46
CA GLY A 41 -8.94 -24.89 36.91
C GLY A 41 -9.56 -23.57 37.39
N ASN A 42 -10.18 -23.59 38.56
CA ASN A 42 -10.83 -22.40 39.15
C ASN A 42 -9.79 -21.40 39.68
N LEU A 43 -10.21 -20.14 39.86
CA LEU A 43 -9.39 -19.08 40.47
C LEU A 43 -9.73 -18.93 41.96
N ASP A 44 -9.05 -19.70 42.81
CA ASP A 44 -9.00 -19.51 44.27
C ASP A 44 -7.62 -19.98 44.78
N ASP A 45 -7.27 -19.64 46.03
CA ASP A 45 -6.00 -19.92 46.72
C ASP A 45 -4.71 -19.39 46.07
N ILE A 46 -4.36 -18.14 46.39
CA ILE A 46 -2.98 -17.64 46.41
C ILE A 46 -2.66 -17.18 47.84
N PRO A 47 -1.74 -17.83 48.57
CA PRO A 47 -1.25 -17.31 49.84
C PRO A 47 -0.46 -16.01 49.62
N SER A 48 -0.84 -14.94 50.32
CA SER A 48 -0.03 -13.74 50.43
C SER A 48 1.11 -13.96 51.42
N ASP A 49 2.36 -14.00 50.92
CA ASP A 49 3.55 -13.36 51.51
C ASP A 49 4.87 -13.92 50.93
N GLU A 50 5.13 -13.72 49.63
CA GLU A 50 6.51 -13.72 49.09
C GLU A 50 6.75 -12.54 48.13
N PRO A 51 7.90 -11.84 48.24
CA PRO A 51 8.26 -10.76 47.31
C PRO A 51 8.76 -11.33 45.97
N PHE A 52 8.15 -10.90 44.86
CA PHE A 52 8.47 -11.36 43.50
C PHE A 52 9.94 -11.17 43.10
N THR A 53 10.76 -12.22 43.21
CA THR A 53 12.11 -12.27 42.66
C THR A 53 12.07 -12.53 41.15
N ARG A 54 12.46 -11.54 40.35
CA ARG A 54 12.37 -11.58 38.88
C ARG A 54 13.51 -12.39 38.21
N GLY A 55 13.78 -13.60 38.70
CA GLY A 55 14.85 -14.49 38.23
C GLY A 55 14.35 -15.71 37.46
N GLY A 56 13.88 -15.53 36.21
CA GLY A 56 13.37 -16.64 35.40
C GLY A 56 13.57 -16.43 33.90
N VAL A 57 14.33 -17.33 33.27
CA VAL A 57 14.71 -17.25 31.84
C VAL A 57 13.55 -17.66 30.93
N ARG A 58 12.54 -16.80 30.80
CA ARG A 58 11.50 -16.95 29.78
C ARG A 58 12.04 -16.43 28.44
N SER A 59 12.26 -17.33 27.50
CA SER A 59 12.52 -17.01 26.09
C SER A 59 11.26 -16.48 25.39
N THR A 60 10.73 -15.35 25.87
CA THR A 60 9.87 -14.50 25.05
C THR A 60 10.76 -13.93 23.95
N ALA A 61 10.67 -14.52 22.76
CA ALA A 61 11.13 -13.86 21.54
C ALA A 61 10.30 -12.59 21.38
N GLY A 62 10.82 -11.48 21.90
CA GLY A 62 10.17 -10.17 21.80
C GLY A 62 9.96 -9.77 20.35
N PRO A 63 9.13 -8.76 20.07
CA PRO A 63 8.97 -8.25 18.72
C PRO A 63 10.36 -7.92 18.16
N ARG A 64 10.79 -8.63 17.12
CA ARG A 64 11.91 -8.21 16.29
C ARG A 64 11.42 -7.00 15.50
N LEU A 65 11.39 -5.84 16.17
CA LEU A 65 11.35 -4.55 15.53
C LEU A 65 12.38 -4.60 14.40
N CYS A 66 11.97 -4.22 13.19
CA CYS A 66 12.89 -4.12 12.06
C CYS A 66 14.07 -3.28 12.54
N GLY A 67 15.27 -3.86 12.54
CA GLY A 67 16.40 -3.27 13.22
C GLY A 67 16.66 -1.86 12.73
N ASN A 68 17.11 -0.98 13.63
CA ASN A 68 17.85 0.19 13.20
C ASN A 68 19.16 -0.31 12.58
N SER A 69 19.10 -0.72 11.30
CA SER A 69 20.23 -0.63 10.41
C SER A 69 20.58 0.85 10.32
N GLN A 70 21.41 1.31 11.24
CA GLN A 70 22.42 2.29 10.85
C GLN A 70 23.26 1.57 9.81
N ALA A 71 22.84 1.69 8.55
CA ALA A 71 23.57 1.20 7.39
C ALA A 71 25.02 1.67 7.53
N ILE A 72 25.98 0.81 7.19
CA ILE A 72 27.40 1.10 7.38
C ILE A 72 27.75 2.27 6.46
N ARG A 73 27.64 3.50 6.98
CA ARG A 73 28.03 4.73 6.32
C ARG A 73 29.54 4.75 6.24
N ASN A 74 30.04 4.09 5.22
CA ASN A 74 31.34 4.34 4.65
C ASN A 74 31.37 5.82 4.27
N ASP A 75 32.12 6.65 5.02
CA ASP A 75 32.17 8.12 4.85
C ASP A 75 32.72 8.56 3.47
N LYS A 76 33.13 7.60 2.64
CA LYS A 76 33.59 7.80 1.27
C LYS A 76 32.41 7.84 0.27
N PRO A 77 32.50 8.63 -0.81
CA PRO A 77 31.51 8.61 -1.88
C PRO A 77 31.43 7.22 -2.54
N PHE A 78 30.26 6.85 -3.07
CA PHE A 78 30.00 5.52 -3.63
C PHE A 78 31.03 5.09 -4.67
N SER A 79 31.55 6.03 -5.48
CA SER A 79 32.63 5.80 -6.46
C SER A 79 33.87 5.10 -5.86
N GLU A 80 34.24 5.42 -4.63
CA GLU A 80 35.40 4.86 -3.90
C GLU A 80 35.11 3.55 -3.16
N TRP A 81 33.88 3.04 -3.19
CA TRP A 81 33.52 1.85 -2.43
C TRP A 81 34.23 0.60 -2.97
N SER A 82 34.70 -0.24 -2.05
CA SER A 82 35.34 -1.51 -2.35
C SER A 82 34.32 -2.56 -2.83
N SER A 83 34.79 -3.60 -3.51
CA SER A 83 33.97 -4.79 -3.84
C SER A 83 33.30 -5.40 -2.59
N GLU A 84 33.96 -5.33 -1.43
CA GLU A 84 33.43 -5.81 -0.15
C GLU A 84 32.24 -4.97 0.33
N ASN A 85 32.40 -3.65 0.45
CA ASN A 85 31.36 -2.74 0.91
C ASN A 85 30.13 -2.81 0.00
N ILE A 86 30.33 -2.97 -1.31
CA ILE A 86 29.25 -3.18 -2.29
C ILE A 86 28.57 -4.53 -2.08
N CYS A 87 29.33 -5.60 -1.80
CA CYS A 87 28.76 -6.90 -1.43
C CYS A 87 27.96 -6.88 -0.13
N GLU A 88 28.19 -5.93 0.78
CA GLU A 88 27.40 -5.74 1.99
C GLU A 88 26.14 -4.92 1.72
N TRP A 89 26.27 -3.78 1.04
CA TRP A 89 25.16 -2.96 0.57
C TRP A 89 24.12 -3.74 -0.25
N LEU A 90 24.57 -4.63 -1.14
CA LEU A 90 23.67 -5.52 -1.88
C LEU A 90 22.84 -6.43 -0.96
N LYS A 91 23.39 -6.93 0.17
CA LYS A 91 22.60 -7.69 1.17
C LYS A 91 21.57 -6.80 1.86
N GLU A 92 21.96 -5.59 2.25
CA GLU A 92 21.03 -4.61 2.88
C GLU A 92 19.85 -4.28 1.95
N MET A 93 20.10 -4.18 0.64
CA MET A 93 19.04 -4.01 -0.37
C MET A 93 18.12 -5.24 -0.53
N GLY A 94 18.56 -6.43 -0.10
CA GLY A 94 17.88 -7.73 -0.30
C GLY A 94 18.32 -8.49 -1.56
N LEU A 95 19.53 -8.22 -2.07
CA LEU A 95 20.15 -8.84 -3.25
C LEU A 95 21.22 -9.88 -2.87
N ASP A 96 21.07 -10.56 -1.73
CA ASP A 96 21.99 -11.59 -1.23
C ASP A 96 22.34 -12.66 -2.28
N SER A 97 21.38 -13.04 -3.13
CA SER A 97 21.59 -14.04 -4.19
C SER A 97 22.44 -13.57 -5.37
N SER A 98 22.78 -12.27 -5.43
CA SER A 98 23.64 -11.66 -6.45
C SER A 98 25.05 -11.35 -5.93
N VAL A 99 25.31 -11.54 -4.63
CA VAL A 99 26.62 -11.29 -4.00
C VAL A 99 27.75 -12.20 -4.53
N PRO A 100 27.53 -13.50 -4.85
CA PRO A 100 28.59 -14.35 -5.40
C PRO A 100 29.09 -13.86 -6.77
N GLU A 101 28.18 -13.40 -7.62
CA GLU A 101 28.45 -12.78 -8.91
C GLU A 101 29.06 -11.39 -8.75
N ALA A 102 28.52 -10.55 -7.87
CA ALA A 102 29.07 -9.22 -7.57
C ALA A 102 30.55 -9.29 -7.17
N ARG A 103 30.93 -10.25 -6.31
CA ARG A 103 32.33 -10.47 -5.86
C ARG A 103 33.27 -10.91 -6.98
N ARG A 104 32.76 -11.44 -8.10
CA ARG A 104 33.56 -11.82 -9.28
C ARG A 104 33.71 -10.68 -10.28
N TRP A 105 32.66 -9.88 -10.45
CA TRP A 105 32.60 -8.85 -11.49
C TRP A 105 32.94 -7.44 -10.98
N VAL A 106 32.35 -7.01 -9.87
CA VAL A 106 32.46 -5.63 -9.36
C VAL A 106 33.78 -5.41 -8.64
N LYS A 107 34.59 -4.49 -9.14
CA LYS A 107 35.90 -4.13 -8.57
C LYS A 107 35.84 -2.92 -7.64
N SER A 108 35.01 -1.93 -7.98
CA SER A 108 34.79 -0.70 -7.22
C SER A 108 33.41 -0.09 -7.54
N GLY A 109 32.95 0.86 -6.73
CA GLY A 109 31.64 1.50 -6.96
C GLY A 109 31.63 2.36 -8.22
N GLN A 110 32.77 2.99 -8.57
CA GLN A 110 32.94 3.69 -9.84
C GLN A 110 32.59 2.80 -11.05
N MET A 111 32.97 1.51 -11.01
CA MET A 111 32.64 0.56 -12.07
C MET A 111 31.13 0.39 -12.24
N LEU A 112 30.36 0.27 -11.15
CA LEU A 112 28.90 0.21 -11.19
C LEU A 112 28.28 1.53 -11.68
N LEU A 113 28.81 2.68 -11.26
CA LEU A 113 28.32 3.99 -11.73
C LEU A 113 28.52 4.18 -13.25
N THR A 114 29.60 3.63 -13.82
CA THR A 114 29.88 3.70 -15.26
C THR A 114 29.23 2.59 -16.09
N ALA A 115 28.85 1.46 -15.48
CA ALA A 115 28.26 0.34 -16.20
C ALA A 115 26.87 0.68 -16.76
N THR A 116 26.53 0.08 -17.90
CA THR A 116 25.17 0.19 -18.45
C THR A 116 24.19 -0.65 -17.63
N PRO A 117 22.89 -0.29 -17.59
CA PRO A 117 21.88 -1.09 -16.90
C PRO A 117 21.83 -2.57 -17.34
N HIS A 118 22.08 -2.84 -18.63
CA HIS A 118 22.13 -4.19 -19.17
C HIS A 118 23.32 -5.00 -18.63
N GLU A 119 24.50 -4.39 -18.49
CA GLU A 119 25.67 -5.08 -17.91
C GLU A 119 25.42 -5.42 -16.44
N ILE A 120 24.90 -4.46 -15.67
CA ILE A 120 24.51 -4.66 -14.26
C ILE A 120 23.49 -5.82 -14.15
N ASP A 121 22.44 -5.81 -14.96
CA ASP A 121 21.39 -6.85 -14.96
C ASP A 121 21.94 -8.25 -15.30
N LYS A 122 22.82 -8.33 -16.31
CA LYS A 122 23.42 -9.55 -16.82
C LYS A 122 24.42 -10.14 -15.83
N GLU A 123 25.36 -9.32 -15.37
CA GLU A 123 26.50 -9.78 -14.57
C GLU A 123 26.11 -9.99 -13.10
N LEU A 124 25.15 -9.23 -12.55
CA LEU A 124 24.62 -9.47 -11.20
C LEU A 124 23.44 -10.46 -11.15
N ASN A 125 22.94 -10.96 -12.29
CA ASN A 125 21.92 -12.02 -12.35
C ASN A 125 20.64 -11.69 -11.53
N VAL A 126 20.24 -10.41 -11.47
CA VAL A 126 19.14 -9.96 -10.60
C VAL A 126 17.78 -10.43 -11.15
N LYS A 127 17.21 -11.47 -10.55
CA LYS A 127 15.97 -12.12 -11.04
C LYS A 127 14.70 -11.30 -10.80
N SER A 128 14.56 -10.69 -9.63
CA SER A 128 13.37 -9.91 -9.26
C SER A 128 13.36 -8.55 -9.96
N GLY A 129 12.30 -8.26 -10.74
CA GLY A 129 12.16 -6.98 -11.45
C GLY A 129 12.10 -5.76 -10.53
N LEU A 130 11.49 -5.89 -9.34
CA LEU A 130 11.40 -4.80 -8.37
C LEU A 130 12.72 -4.54 -7.64
N LEU A 131 13.48 -5.59 -7.29
CA LEU A 131 14.82 -5.41 -6.70
C LEU A 131 15.82 -4.88 -7.75
N ARG A 132 15.66 -5.27 -9.02
CA ARG A 132 16.40 -4.71 -10.16
C ARG A 132 16.10 -3.22 -10.34
N LYS A 133 14.82 -2.82 -10.35
CA LYS A 133 14.41 -1.41 -10.37
C LYS A 133 15.01 -0.65 -9.17
N LYS A 134 14.94 -1.21 -7.96
CA LYS A 134 15.54 -0.63 -6.75
C LYS A 134 17.04 -0.37 -6.91
N LEU A 135 17.80 -1.34 -7.45
CA LEU A 135 19.23 -1.20 -7.70
C LEU A 135 19.54 -0.06 -8.68
N HIS A 136 18.86 -0.01 -9.82
CA HIS A 136 19.08 1.06 -10.81
C HIS A 136 18.73 2.44 -10.28
N LEU A 137 17.65 2.58 -9.51
CA LEU A 137 17.24 3.86 -8.91
C LEU A 137 18.19 4.31 -7.79
N ALA A 138 18.78 3.37 -7.04
CA ALA A 138 19.83 3.69 -6.09
C ALA A 138 21.11 4.14 -6.81
N LEU A 139 21.57 3.39 -7.82
CA LEU A 139 22.75 3.76 -8.63
C LEU A 139 22.55 5.05 -9.44
N GLU A 140 21.31 5.45 -9.76
CA GLU A 140 21.02 6.75 -10.36
C GLU A 140 21.16 7.90 -9.35
N ALA A 141 20.75 7.70 -8.09
CA ALA A 141 20.99 8.68 -7.02
C ALA A 141 22.49 8.83 -6.70
N GLU A 142 23.25 7.72 -6.63
CA GLU A 142 24.71 7.75 -6.38
C GLU A 142 25.53 8.40 -7.53
N ARG A 143 24.91 8.83 -8.63
CA ARG A 143 25.53 9.71 -9.65
C ARG A 143 25.49 11.20 -9.26
N GLY A 144 24.92 11.55 -8.11
CA GLY A 144 24.97 12.88 -7.50
C GLY A 144 24.12 13.93 -8.25
N PRO A 145 24.46 15.23 -8.15
CA PRO A 145 23.60 16.33 -8.65
C PRO A 145 23.42 16.38 -10.18
N ASN A 146 24.07 15.49 -10.94
CA ASN A 146 23.85 15.28 -12.37
C ASN A 146 22.85 14.14 -12.67
N ALA A 147 22.23 13.53 -11.64
CA ALA A 147 21.15 12.57 -11.80
C ALA A 147 19.95 13.20 -12.53
N ALA A 148 19.23 12.41 -13.32
CA ALA A 148 18.14 12.94 -14.14
C ALA A 148 16.82 13.17 -13.36
N ASP A 149 16.80 12.82 -12.08
CA ASP A 149 15.65 12.94 -11.18
C ASP A 149 16.14 13.37 -9.78
N PRO A 150 16.14 14.68 -9.46
CA PRO A 150 16.64 15.18 -8.18
C PRO A 150 15.79 14.77 -6.98
N MET A 151 14.65 14.11 -7.21
CA MET A 151 13.79 13.62 -6.13
C MET A 151 14.26 12.26 -5.57
N LEU A 152 15.14 11.53 -6.27
CA LEU A 152 15.64 10.21 -5.84
C LEU A 152 16.46 10.27 -4.53
N ASP A 153 17.11 11.39 -4.23
CA ASP A 153 17.84 11.61 -2.97
C ASP A 153 16.90 11.83 -1.79
N CYS A 154 15.79 12.51 -2.04
CA CYS A 154 14.76 12.75 -1.03
C CYS A 154 13.93 11.47 -0.79
N ALA A 155 13.48 10.83 -1.86
CA ALA A 155 12.77 9.56 -1.83
C ALA A 155 13.63 8.43 -1.25
N GLY A 156 14.95 8.49 -1.41
CA GLY A 156 15.93 7.58 -0.79
C GLY A 156 15.98 7.59 0.74
N ARG A 157 15.38 8.59 1.40
CA ARG A 157 15.29 8.68 2.86
C ARG A 157 14.22 7.75 3.44
N LEU A 158 13.29 7.27 2.62
CA LEU A 158 12.13 6.49 3.05
C LEU A 158 12.42 4.99 2.91
N GLU A 159 13.12 4.46 3.91
CA GLU A 159 13.46 3.04 4.02
C GLU A 159 12.24 2.11 3.93
N PRO A 160 12.39 0.82 3.58
CA PRO A 160 11.28 -0.12 3.51
C PRO A 160 10.46 -0.23 4.81
N GLY A 161 11.08 -0.05 5.98
CA GLY A 161 10.39 0.02 7.28
C GLY A 161 9.55 1.30 7.49
N TRP A 162 9.82 2.37 6.74
CA TRP A 162 8.94 3.53 6.63
C TRP A 162 7.81 3.23 5.64
N VAL A 163 8.11 2.71 4.45
CA VAL A 163 7.12 2.37 3.41
C VAL A 163 6.05 1.40 3.92
N LEU A 164 6.42 0.44 4.76
CA LEU A 164 5.46 -0.48 5.37
C LEU A 164 4.54 0.20 6.39
N ARG A 165 4.97 1.26 7.10
CA ARG A 165 4.11 2.07 7.98
C ARG A 165 3.21 3.01 7.16
N TRP A 166 3.74 3.56 6.08
CA TRP A 166 2.98 4.38 5.15
C TRP A 166 1.78 3.63 4.54
N LEU A 167 1.87 2.30 4.36
CA LEU A 167 0.70 1.49 4.00
C LEU A 167 -0.41 1.46 5.07
N ASP A 168 -0.11 1.62 6.36
CA ASP A 168 -1.13 1.88 7.37
C ASP A 168 -1.68 3.31 7.22
N ASP A 169 -0.80 4.29 7.02
CA ASP A 169 -1.13 5.71 6.92
C ASP A 169 -2.07 6.00 5.72
N ILE A 170 -1.91 5.34 4.57
CA ILE A 170 -2.85 5.46 3.44
C ILE A 170 -4.04 4.49 3.51
N GLY A 171 -4.12 3.63 4.54
CA GLY A 171 -5.24 2.71 4.73
C GLY A 171 -5.22 1.46 3.85
N LEU A 172 -4.04 0.97 3.44
CA LEU A 172 -3.83 -0.25 2.65
C LEU A 172 -2.90 -1.30 3.33
N PRO A 173 -3.07 -1.62 4.64
CA PRO A 173 -2.19 -2.54 5.37
C PRO A 173 -2.12 -3.96 4.78
N GLN A 174 -3.15 -4.39 4.03
CA GLN A 174 -3.19 -5.71 3.40
C GLN A 174 -2.05 -5.97 2.40
N TYR A 175 -1.45 -4.93 1.81
CA TYR A 175 -0.38 -5.06 0.83
C TYR A 175 1.04 -5.10 1.44
N LYS A 176 1.16 -4.97 2.77
CA LYS A 176 2.44 -5.07 3.50
C LYS A 176 3.24 -6.32 3.15
N GLY A 177 2.57 -7.48 3.04
CA GLY A 177 3.25 -8.75 2.72
C GLY A 177 3.98 -8.71 1.37
N ALA A 178 3.34 -8.14 0.35
CA ALA A 178 3.94 -7.99 -0.98
C ALA A 178 5.07 -6.95 -0.97
N PHE A 179 4.83 -5.77 -0.38
CA PHE A 179 5.82 -4.68 -0.31
C PHE A 179 7.07 -5.07 0.48
N MET A 180 6.90 -5.80 1.59
CA MET A 180 8.00 -6.32 2.42
C MET A 180 8.83 -7.37 1.67
N SER A 181 8.16 -8.25 0.93
CA SER A 181 8.81 -9.30 0.13
C SER A 181 9.63 -8.71 -1.03
N ALA A 182 9.12 -7.65 -1.66
CA ALA A 182 9.81 -6.94 -2.74
C ALA A 182 10.72 -5.79 -2.28
N ARG A 183 10.86 -5.55 -0.97
CA ARG A 183 11.74 -4.54 -0.33
C ARG A 183 11.58 -3.11 -0.86
N LEU A 184 10.35 -2.70 -1.19
CA LEU A 184 10.05 -1.36 -1.71
C LEU A 184 10.53 -0.27 -0.74
N ASP A 185 11.27 0.71 -1.27
CA ASP A 185 11.67 1.95 -0.60
C ASP A 185 10.99 3.16 -1.30
N GLY A 186 11.22 4.37 -0.81
CA GLY A 186 10.66 5.58 -1.40
C GLY A 186 11.08 5.83 -2.85
N ARG A 187 12.29 5.42 -3.26
CA ARG A 187 12.74 5.53 -4.67
C ARG A 187 11.86 4.67 -5.57
N VAL A 188 11.60 3.41 -5.17
CA VAL A 188 10.69 2.52 -5.90
C VAL A 188 9.25 3.01 -5.83
N LEU A 189 8.79 3.65 -4.75
CA LEU A 189 7.47 4.32 -4.72
C LEU A 189 7.37 5.47 -5.74
N HIS A 190 8.37 6.36 -5.78
CA HIS A 190 8.38 7.53 -6.68
C HIS A 190 8.37 7.14 -8.17
N ARG A 191 9.01 6.00 -8.51
CA ARG A 191 9.10 5.42 -9.86
C ARG A 191 8.30 4.11 -10.02
N LEU A 192 7.23 3.95 -9.25
CA LEU A 192 6.34 2.78 -9.30
C LEU A 192 5.47 2.82 -10.57
N SER A 193 5.37 1.72 -11.31
CA SER A 193 4.55 1.62 -12.53
C SER A 193 3.27 0.80 -12.34
N LEU A 194 2.33 0.91 -13.29
CA LEU A 194 1.12 0.09 -13.29
C LEU A 194 1.43 -1.41 -13.43
N ASP A 195 2.47 -1.78 -14.19
CA ASP A 195 2.99 -3.14 -14.27
C ASP A 195 3.52 -3.64 -12.91
N ASP A 196 4.21 -2.79 -12.12
CA ASP A 196 4.65 -3.13 -10.76
C ASP A 196 3.46 -3.44 -9.84
N LEU A 197 2.43 -2.59 -9.85
CA LEU A 197 1.21 -2.80 -9.05
C LEU A 197 0.48 -4.09 -9.45
N GLN A 198 0.41 -4.41 -10.74
CA GLN A 198 -0.14 -5.69 -11.20
C GLN A 198 0.69 -6.88 -10.68
N GLY A 199 2.03 -6.77 -10.70
CA GLY A 199 2.95 -7.76 -10.14
C GLY A 199 2.83 -7.92 -8.61
N LEU A 200 2.45 -6.86 -7.89
CA LEU A 200 2.13 -6.85 -6.46
C LEU A 200 0.66 -7.24 -6.17
N HIS A 201 -0.09 -7.68 -7.20
CA HIS A 201 -1.51 -8.05 -7.14
C HIS A 201 -2.48 -6.94 -6.71
N ILE A 202 -2.09 -5.67 -6.88
CA ILE A 202 -2.92 -4.49 -6.60
C ILE A 202 -3.70 -4.11 -7.86
N ASN A 203 -4.91 -4.67 -7.98
CA ASN A 203 -5.72 -4.59 -9.20
C ASN A 203 -7.04 -3.80 -9.07
N LEU A 204 -7.40 -3.30 -7.89
CA LEU A 204 -8.58 -2.45 -7.69
C LEU A 204 -8.25 -0.99 -8.01
N ALA A 205 -9.06 -0.35 -8.86
CA ALA A 205 -8.85 1.01 -9.34
C ALA A 205 -8.82 2.03 -8.19
N LEU A 206 -9.61 1.81 -7.14
CA LEU A 206 -9.61 2.63 -5.91
C LEU A 206 -8.26 2.54 -5.17
N HIS A 207 -7.65 1.36 -5.08
CA HIS A 207 -6.36 1.19 -4.41
C HIS A 207 -5.20 1.71 -5.26
N VAL A 208 -5.28 1.60 -6.60
CA VAL A 208 -4.33 2.26 -7.51
C VAL A 208 -4.43 3.78 -7.39
N ALA A 209 -5.65 4.35 -7.34
CA ALA A 209 -5.87 5.78 -7.10
C ALA A 209 -5.34 6.23 -5.72
N SER A 210 -5.55 5.43 -4.67
CA SER A 210 -4.98 5.67 -3.34
C SER A 210 -3.45 5.74 -3.37
N ILE A 211 -2.79 4.78 -4.02
CA ILE A 211 -1.32 4.77 -4.10
C ILE A 211 -0.82 5.94 -4.96
N LYS A 212 -1.48 6.26 -6.08
CA LYS A 212 -1.19 7.46 -6.89
C LYS A 212 -1.24 8.75 -6.05
N ALA A 213 -2.34 8.96 -5.33
CA ALA A 213 -2.57 10.17 -4.56
C ALA A 213 -1.59 10.28 -3.38
N GLY A 214 -1.32 9.18 -2.68
CA GLY A 214 -0.29 9.14 -1.65
C GLY A 214 1.11 9.48 -2.18
N ILE A 215 1.52 8.94 -3.34
CA ILE A 215 2.80 9.27 -3.98
C ILE A 215 2.85 10.76 -4.39
N HIS A 216 1.75 11.31 -4.91
CA HIS A 216 1.66 12.74 -5.25
C HIS A 216 1.88 13.63 -4.01
N VAL A 217 1.22 13.32 -2.88
CA VAL A 217 1.42 14.03 -1.61
C VAL A 217 2.87 13.92 -1.13
N LEU A 218 3.47 12.72 -1.12
CA LEU A 218 4.88 12.58 -0.73
C LEU A 218 5.82 13.38 -1.65
N ARG A 219 5.52 13.47 -2.95
CA ARG A 219 6.33 14.27 -3.88
C ARG A 219 6.20 15.77 -3.64
N LYS A 220 5.00 16.28 -3.31
CA LYS A 220 4.79 17.67 -2.89
C LYS A 220 5.60 18.01 -1.64
N GLU A 221 5.53 17.16 -0.63
CA GLU A 221 6.27 17.31 0.64
C GLU A 221 7.73 16.85 0.56
N LYS A 222 8.30 16.72 -0.65
CA LYS A 222 9.70 16.38 -0.93
C LYS A 222 10.19 15.14 -0.16
N PHE A 223 9.31 14.15 -0.03
CA PHE A 223 9.53 12.88 0.67
C PHE A 223 10.06 13.06 2.12
N ASP A 224 9.59 14.08 2.85
CA ASP A 224 9.81 14.17 4.30
C ASP A 224 9.12 13.00 5.03
N PRO A 225 9.85 12.17 5.80
CA PRO A 225 9.27 11.06 6.56
C PRO A 225 8.22 11.48 7.62
N HIS A 226 8.10 12.76 7.98
CA HIS A 226 7.20 13.24 9.04
C HIS A 226 5.94 13.96 8.54
N CYS A 227 5.81 14.26 7.25
CA CYS A 227 4.78 15.17 6.71
C CYS A 227 3.30 14.74 6.86
N LEU A 228 3.00 13.56 7.42
CA LEU A 228 1.64 13.00 7.47
C LEU A 228 0.98 13.16 8.84
N ILE A 229 -0.19 13.81 8.84
CA ILE A 229 -0.99 14.14 10.03
C ILE A 229 -1.78 12.91 10.47
N ARG A 230 -1.42 12.36 11.63
CA ARG A 230 -1.91 11.06 12.14
C ARG A 230 -2.96 11.14 13.25
N ARG A 231 -3.13 12.33 13.84
CA ARG A 231 -4.01 12.68 14.96
C ARG A 231 -4.40 14.15 14.82
N SER A 232 -5.49 14.58 15.44
CA SER A 232 -5.71 16.00 15.71
C SER A 232 -4.62 16.54 16.62
N ASP A 233 -4.25 17.81 16.42
CA ASP A 233 -3.27 18.51 17.24
C ASP A 233 -3.59 20.02 17.23
N PRO A 234 -4.24 20.56 18.27
CA PRO A 234 -4.71 21.95 18.29
C PRO A 234 -3.60 23.01 18.20
N GLU A 235 -2.33 22.65 18.38
CA GLU A 235 -1.18 23.55 18.23
C GLU A 235 -0.56 23.48 16.82
N ASN A 236 -1.04 22.58 15.95
CA ASN A 236 -0.50 22.38 14.61
C ASN A 236 -1.22 23.24 13.55
N GLU A 237 -0.57 24.32 13.13
CA GLU A 237 -1.01 25.21 12.03
C GLU A 237 -1.28 24.48 10.68
N THR A 238 -0.85 23.23 10.52
CA THR A 238 -1.12 22.41 9.33
C THR A 238 -2.33 21.48 9.44
N GLU A 239 -3.08 21.47 10.55
CA GLU A 239 -4.29 20.65 10.76
C GLU A 239 -5.27 20.76 9.57
N ASP A 240 -5.47 21.96 9.02
CA ASP A 240 -6.33 22.24 7.85
C ASP A 240 -5.82 21.65 6.53
N ARG A 241 -4.57 21.17 6.45
CA ARG A 241 -4.03 20.53 5.24
C ARG A 241 -4.55 19.09 5.10
N VAL A 242 -5.84 18.97 4.75
CA VAL A 242 -6.55 17.69 4.59
C VAL A 242 -5.79 16.69 3.70
N GLU A 243 -5.03 17.14 2.70
CA GLU A 243 -4.21 16.25 1.86
C GLU A 243 -3.16 15.41 2.62
N LEU A 244 -2.70 15.89 3.79
CA LEU A 244 -1.71 15.22 4.64
C LEU A 244 -2.34 14.21 5.62
N TRP A 245 -3.67 14.18 5.73
CA TRP A 245 -4.38 13.34 6.69
C TRP A 245 -4.23 11.86 6.38
N THR A 246 -3.84 11.06 7.37
CA THR A 246 -3.83 9.60 7.24
C THR A 246 -5.23 9.01 7.34
N ASN A 247 -5.39 7.75 6.94
CA ASN A 247 -6.58 6.92 7.20
C ASN A 247 -7.03 7.00 8.66
N HIS A 248 -6.10 7.16 9.63
CA HIS A 248 -6.43 7.35 11.03
C HIS A 248 -7.05 8.72 11.32
N ARG A 249 -6.49 9.82 10.78
CA ARG A 249 -7.06 11.17 10.92
C ARG A 249 -8.44 11.28 10.25
N VAL A 250 -8.65 10.62 9.11
CA VAL A 250 -10.00 10.54 8.49
C VAL A 250 -10.98 9.73 9.35
N MET A 251 -10.54 8.61 9.95
CA MET A 251 -11.37 7.87 10.93
C MET A 251 -11.68 8.67 12.20
N GLU A 252 -10.83 9.62 12.58
CA GLU A 252 -11.03 10.53 13.71
C GLU A 252 -12.00 11.67 13.35
N TRP A 253 -11.86 12.31 12.19
CA TRP A 253 -12.82 13.26 11.66
C TRP A 253 -14.24 12.68 11.58
N LEU A 254 -14.40 11.43 11.14
CA LEU A 254 -15.69 10.74 11.16
C LEU A 254 -16.32 10.62 12.56
N ARG A 255 -15.55 10.71 13.65
CA ARG A 255 -16.11 10.79 15.01
C ARG A 255 -16.56 12.21 15.37
N VAL A 256 -15.85 13.23 14.88
CA VAL A 256 -16.19 14.65 15.08
C VAL A 256 -17.50 15.01 14.37
N VAL A 257 -17.79 14.38 13.22
CA VAL A 257 -19.04 14.60 12.44
C VAL A 257 -20.14 13.56 12.71
N ASP A 258 -20.18 12.97 13.91
CA ASP A 258 -21.21 12.02 14.37
C ASP A 258 -21.39 10.72 13.54
N LEU A 259 -20.36 10.31 12.79
CA LEU A 259 -20.34 9.08 11.97
C LEU A 259 -19.39 8.00 12.53
N ALA A 260 -19.16 8.04 13.85
CA ALA A 260 -18.23 7.17 14.57
C ALA A 260 -18.47 5.66 14.36
N GLU A 261 -19.73 5.24 14.17
CA GLU A 261 -20.11 3.84 13.92
C GLU A 261 -19.57 3.31 12.58
N TYR A 262 -19.40 4.17 11.56
CA TYR A 262 -18.94 3.79 10.22
C TYR A 262 -17.42 3.85 10.07
N ALA A 263 -16.72 4.62 10.92
CA ALA A 263 -15.28 4.82 10.83
C ALA A 263 -14.43 3.52 10.72
N PRO A 264 -14.73 2.41 11.42
CA PRO A 264 -13.98 1.15 11.26
C PRO A 264 -13.96 0.60 9.83
N ASN A 265 -14.95 0.93 8.99
CA ASN A 265 -15.06 0.45 7.61
C ASN A 265 -14.02 1.10 6.67
N LEU A 266 -13.32 2.15 7.10
CA LEU A 266 -12.20 2.72 6.32
C LEU A 266 -10.93 1.85 6.35
N ARG A 267 -10.83 0.85 7.24
CA ARG A 267 -9.64 0.00 7.35
C ARG A 267 -9.47 -0.89 6.11
N GLY A 268 -8.35 -0.72 5.39
CA GLY A 268 -8.07 -1.48 4.17
C GLY A 268 -8.69 -0.89 2.89
N SER A 269 -9.40 0.23 2.99
CA SER A 269 -10.10 0.87 1.86
C SER A 269 -9.24 1.75 0.95
N GLY A 270 -8.04 2.14 1.39
CA GLY A 270 -7.23 3.18 0.75
C GLY A 270 -7.70 4.63 1.01
N VAL A 271 -8.76 4.86 1.78
CA VAL A 271 -9.24 6.22 2.06
C VAL A 271 -8.29 6.94 3.02
N HIS A 272 -7.72 8.03 2.54
CA HIS A 272 -6.87 8.96 3.27
C HIS A 272 -7.01 10.35 2.61
N GLY A 273 -6.48 11.39 3.26
CA GLY A 273 -6.60 12.79 2.85
C GLY A 273 -6.15 13.06 1.41
N GLY A 274 -4.98 12.54 1.03
CA GLY A 274 -4.46 12.64 -0.34
C GLY A 274 -5.44 12.13 -1.40
N LEU A 275 -6.08 10.96 -1.18
CA LEU A 275 -7.12 10.45 -2.09
C LEU A 275 -8.35 11.37 -2.12
N MET A 276 -8.78 11.88 -0.97
CA MET A 276 -9.96 12.75 -0.88
C MET A 276 -9.76 14.06 -1.65
N VAL A 277 -8.56 14.64 -1.61
CA VAL A 277 -8.22 15.88 -2.32
C VAL A 277 -7.89 15.63 -3.80
N HIS A 278 -7.01 14.68 -4.11
CA HIS A 278 -6.32 14.61 -5.42
C HIS A 278 -6.90 13.61 -6.44
N GLU A 279 -7.87 12.76 -6.06
CA GLU A 279 -8.62 11.94 -7.01
C GLU A 279 -9.99 12.56 -7.27
N ASP A 280 -10.18 13.12 -8.46
CA ASP A 280 -11.42 13.81 -8.84
C ASP A 280 -12.63 12.87 -8.88
N ARG A 281 -12.41 11.56 -9.09
CA ARG A 281 -13.45 10.53 -9.02
C ARG A 281 -13.81 10.07 -7.60
N PHE A 282 -13.16 10.61 -6.57
CA PHE A 282 -13.47 10.31 -5.18
C PHE A 282 -14.44 11.36 -4.61
N THR A 283 -15.73 11.01 -4.57
CA THR A 283 -16.83 11.90 -4.14
C THR A 283 -17.52 11.38 -2.88
N GLU A 284 -18.42 12.18 -2.28
CA GLU A 284 -19.18 11.80 -1.09
C GLU A 284 -20.00 10.50 -1.30
N THR A 285 -20.46 10.26 -2.53
CA THR A 285 -21.23 9.08 -2.92
C THR A 285 -20.37 7.82 -2.84
N LEU A 286 -19.09 7.92 -3.21
CA LEU A 286 -18.13 6.84 -3.07
C LEU A 286 -17.71 6.66 -1.61
N LEU A 287 -17.43 7.74 -0.87
CA LEU A 287 -17.10 7.68 0.56
C LEU A 287 -18.22 7.01 1.38
N ALA A 288 -19.48 7.39 1.15
CA ALA A 288 -20.66 6.74 1.76
C ALA A 288 -20.73 5.23 1.45
N SER A 289 -20.27 4.83 0.26
CA SER A 289 -20.27 3.44 -0.18
C SER A 289 -19.09 2.64 0.41
N VAL A 290 -17.91 3.23 0.54
CA VAL A 290 -16.78 2.66 1.32
C VAL A 290 -17.21 2.47 2.78
N LEU A 291 -17.83 3.47 3.38
CA LEU A 291 -18.38 3.43 4.74
C LEU A 291 -19.54 2.44 4.92
N SER A 292 -20.01 1.81 3.83
CA SER A 292 -21.10 0.83 3.83
C SER A 292 -22.42 1.39 4.35
N ILE A 293 -22.66 2.69 4.17
CA ILE A 293 -23.93 3.36 4.46
C ILE A 293 -24.93 2.99 3.33
N PRO A 294 -26.05 2.32 3.63
CA PRO A 294 -27.04 1.95 2.61
C PRO A 294 -27.60 3.16 1.85
N SER A 295 -28.11 2.97 0.64
CA SER A 295 -28.73 4.01 -0.20
C SER A 295 -29.95 4.65 0.49
N GLU A 296 -30.65 3.87 1.30
CA GLU A 296 -31.92 4.17 1.95
C GLU A 296 -31.72 5.07 3.18
N LYS A 297 -30.51 5.10 3.76
CA LYS A 297 -30.13 6.01 4.85
C LYS A 297 -29.86 7.43 4.31
N THR A 298 -30.81 8.01 3.60
CA THR A 298 -30.69 9.28 2.86
C THR A 298 -30.26 10.46 3.74
N LEU A 299 -30.77 10.55 4.97
CA LEU A 299 -30.39 11.58 5.94
C LEU A 299 -28.89 11.53 6.30
N LEU A 300 -28.36 10.33 6.57
CA LEU A 300 -26.94 10.12 6.90
C LEU A 300 -26.04 10.32 5.68
N ARG A 301 -26.50 9.92 4.48
CA ARG A 301 -25.80 10.23 3.22
C ARG A 301 -25.75 11.73 2.95
N ARG A 302 -26.82 12.48 3.25
CA ARG A 302 -26.85 13.96 3.17
C ARG A 302 -25.94 14.61 4.22
N HIS A 303 -25.93 14.11 5.45
CA HIS A 303 -25.06 14.58 6.54
C HIS A 303 -23.57 14.47 6.17
N LEU A 304 -23.16 13.26 5.74
CA LEU A 304 -21.82 13.01 5.22
C LEU A 304 -21.50 13.89 4.00
N ALA A 305 -22.45 14.09 3.08
CA ALA A 305 -22.27 14.92 1.90
C ALA A 305 -22.01 16.40 2.24
N THR A 306 -22.66 16.94 3.29
CA THR A 306 -22.41 18.30 3.77
C THR A 306 -21.00 18.42 4.32
N HIS A 307 -20.64 17.60 5.33
CA HIS A 307 -19.35 17.71 6.00
C HIS A 307 -18.16 17.34 5.09
N PHE A 308 -18.34 16.45 4.10
CA PHE A 308 -17.31 16.18 3.08
C PHE A 308 -17.03 17.40 2.19
N LYS A 309 -18.05 18.21 1.89
CA LYS A 309 -17.92 19.42 1.07
C LYS A 309 -17.36 20.60 1.85
N GLU A 310 -17.74 20.71 3.12
CA GLU A 310 -17.14 21.62 4.10
C GLU A 310 -15.64 21.35 4.26
N LEU A 311 -15.27 20.09 4.53
CA LEU A 311 -13.88 19.66 4.73
C LEU A 311 -12.97 19.91 3.53
N LEU A 312 -13.46 19.71 2.30
CA LEU A 312 -12.63 19.85 1.09
C LEU A 312 -12.64 21.25 0.46
N GLY A 313 -13.54 22.14 0.91
CA GLY A 313 -13.68 23.49 0.36
C GLY A 313 -14.29 23.54 -1.05
N ALA A 314 -14.67 24.75 -1.47
CA ALA A 314 -15.43 24.95 -2.72
C ALA A 314 -14.67 24.50 -3.97
N ASP A 315 -13.38 24.83 -4.09
CA ASP A 315 -12.58 24.62 -5.31
C ASP A 315 -12.41 23.13 -5.64
N ILE A 316 -12.11 22.31 -4.63
CA ILE A 316 -11.95 20.86 -4.79
C ILE A 316 -13.29 20.20 -5.15
N ILE A 317 -14.40 20.65 -4.57
CA ILE A 317 -15.74 20.13 -4.87
C ILE A 317 -16.20 20.56 -6.27
N GLN A 318 -15.88 21.77 -6.71
CA GLN A 318 -16.16 22.23 -8.06
C GLN A 318 -15.34 21.45 -9.10
N LYS A 319 -14.04 21.22 -8.86
CA LYS A 319 -13.18 20.42 -9.73
C LYS A 319 -13.67 18.97 -9.89
N LYS A 320 -14.17 18.35 -8.80
CA LYS A 320 -14.81 17.02 -8.83
C LYS A 320 -16.09 17.02 -9.69
N ARG A 321 -16.93 18.05 -9.55
CA ARG A 321 -18.14 18.21 -10.39
C ARG A 321 -17.80 18.38 -11.88
N GLU A 322 -16.78 19.16 -12.21
CA GLU A 322 -16.32 19.34 -13.59
C GLU A 322 -15.83 18.01 -14.20
N ALA A 323 -15.08 17.22 -13.43
CA ALA A 323 -14.69 15.87 -13.83
C ALA A 323 -15.91 14.96 -14.07
N GLU A 324 -16.93 14.98 -13.19
CA GLU A 324 -18.19 14.24 -13.38
C GLU A 324 -18.95 14.65 -14.66
N THR A 325 -18.90 15.92 -15.06
CA THR A 325 -19.50 16.40 -16.32
C THR A 325 -18.68 16.11 -17.58
N THR A 326 -17.45 15.61 -17.44
CA THR A 326 -16.55 15.40 -18.59
C THR A 326 -16.93 14.16 -19.41
N LEU A 327 -16.98 14.30 -20.74
CA LEU A 327 -17.28 13.17 -21.64
C LEU A 327 -16.29 12.01 -21.45
N GLY A 328 -16.82 10.83 -21.18
CA GLY A 328 -16.02 9.63 -20.90
C GLY A 328 -15.60 9.45 -19.44
N TYR A 329 -16.16 10.23 -18.50
CA TYR A 329 -16.01 10.00 -17.06
C TYR A 329 -16.39 8.55 -16.67
N ILE A 330 -15.51 7.89 -15.91
CA ILE A 330 -15.73 6.56 -15.35
C ILE A 330 -15.60 6.68 -13.83
N PRO A 331 -16.70 6.58 -13.05
CA PRO A 331 -16.65 6.70 -11.61
C PRO A 331 -15.84 5.54 -10.99
N LEU A 332 -15.14 5.83 -9.89
CA LEU A 332 -14.53 4.78 -9.08
C LEU A 332 -15.60 4.01 -8.30
N THR A 333 -15.44 2.70 -8.18
CA THR A 333 -16.28 1.83 -7.35
C THR A 333 -15.42 0.80 -6.61
N LEU A 334 -15.98 0.18 -5.56
CA LEU A 334 -15.29 -0.82 -4.74
C LEU A 334 -14.84 -2.06 -5.53
N SER A 335 -15.51 -2.37 -6.64
CA SER A 335 -15.27 -3.55 -7.49
C SER A 335 -14.59 -3.24 -8.83
N LEU A 336 -14.40 -1.96 -9.17
CA LEU A 336 -13.76 -1.55 -10.42
C LEU A 336 -12.29 -1.98 -10.44
N LYS A 337 -11.92 -2.78 -11.43
CA LYS A 337 -10.52 -3.18 -11.67
C LYS A 337 -9.79 -2.12 -12.49
N ALA A 338 -8.53 -1.88 -12.15
CA ALA A 338 -7.64 -1.01 -12.92
C ALA A 338 -7.41 -1.61 -14.32
N LYS A 339 -7.36 -0.74 -15.34
CA LYS A 339 -6.99 -1.12 -16.72
C LYS A 339 -5.50 -0.82 -16.90
N VAL A 340 -4.68 -1.86 -17.07
CA VAL A 340 -3.31 -1.72 -17.55
C VAL A 340 -3.35 -1.68 -19.09
N PRO A 341 -2.79 -0.65 -19.75
CA PRO A 341 -2.73 -0.59 -21.21
C PRO A 341 -1.91 -1.75 -21.77
N LYS A 342 -2.54 -2.65 -22.55
CA LYS A 342 -1.81 -3.74 -23.20
C LYS A 342 -0.92 -3.18 -24.30
N LYS A 343 0.40 -3.12 -24.03
CA LYS A 343 1.44 -2.87 -25.03
C LYS A 343 1.24 -3.80 -26.24
N SER A 344 0.91 -3.24 -27.39
CA SER A 344 0.56 -4.02 -28.59
C SER A 344 1.77 -4.82 -29.08
N GLN A 345 1.61 -6.13 -29.25
CA GLN A 345 2.69 -7.01 -29.70
C GLN A 345 3.06 -6.83 -31.19
N PHE A 346 2.36 -5.95 -31.91
CA PHE A 346 2.53 -5.71 -33.35
C PHE A 346 3.08 -4.30 -33.68
N THR A 347 3.68 -3.60 -32.71
CA THR A 347 4.47 -2.39 -33.02
C THR A 347 5.84 -2.78 -33.59
N LEU A 348 6.14 -2.28 -34.79
CA LEU A 348 7.51 -2.31 -35.34
C LEU A 348 8.47 -1.70 -34.31
N LYS A 349 9.69 -2.27 -34.20
CA LYS A 349 10.70 -1.91 -33.17
C LYS A 349 11.19 -0.46 -33.29
N ARG A 350 10.38 0.50 -32.87
CA ARG A 350 10.78 1.89 -32.64
C ARG A 350 11.71 1.91 -31.43
N LYS A 351 12.75 2.73 -31.49
CA LYS A 351 13.74 2.86 -30.41
C LYS A 351 13.04 3.44 -29.18
N LYS A 352 12.74 2.58 -28.19
CA LYS A 352 11.99 2.93 -26.97
C LYS A 352 12.58 4.21 -26.35
N SER A 353 11.74 5.23 -26.17
CA SER A 353 12.21 6.55 -25.75
C SER A 353 12.30 6.66 -24.22
N LYS A 354 13.14 7.57 -23.71
CA LYS A 354 13.25 7.81 -22.26
C LYS A 354 11.92 8.26 -21.64
N TYR A 355 11.05 8.88 -22.43
CA TYR A 355 9.73 9.37 -21.99
C TYR A 355 8.65 8.27 -21.91
N GLU A 356 8.80 7.16 -22.65
CA GLU A 356 7.82 6.06 -22.67
C GLU A 356 7.69 5.34 -21.32
N ASP A 357 8.74 5.33 -20.51
CA ASP A 357 8.71 4.76 -19.14
C ASP A 357 8.11 5.73 -18.09
N GLU A 358 7.87 7.00 -18.45
CA GLU A 358 7.23 7.98 -17.55
C GLU A 358 5.71 8.00 -17.71
N GLU A 359 5.19 7.61 -18.88
CA GLU A 359 3.75 7.50 -19.17
C GLU A 359 3.07 6.29 -18.48
N GLU A 360 3.85 5.34 -17.94
CA GLU A 360 3.35 4.13 -17.25
C GLU A 360 3.42 4.21 -15.70
N LEU A 361 3.92 5.34 -15.17
CA LEU A 361 4.01 5.55 -13.73
C LEU A 361 2.62 5.65 -13.08
N VAL A 362 2.46 5.05 -11.90
CA VAL A 362 1.25 5.13 -11.08
C VAL A 362 0.91 6.59 -10.77
N CYS A 363 1.95 7.39 -10.50
CA CYS A 363 1.87 8.83 -10.34
C CYS A 363 2.86 9.49 -11.31
N PRO A 364 2.40 9.97 -12.49
CA PRO A 364 3.24 10.66 -13.47
C PRO A 364 4.02 11.83 -12.86
N LEU A 365 5.18 12.15 -13.43
CA LEU A 365 6.10 13.16 -12.86
C LEU A 365 5.75 14.60 -13.25
N ASN A 366 5.01 14.76 -14.34
CA ASN A 366 4.67 16.06 -14.91
C ASN A 366 3.18 16.37 -14.68
N ASP A 367 2.88 17.17 -13.66
CA ASP A 367 1.54 17.79 -13.49
C ASP A 367 1.31 18.97 -14.48
N SER A 368 2.27 19.23 -15.37
CA SER A 368 2.32 20.38 -16.29
C SER A 368 1.48 20.24 -17.58
N LYS A 369 0.43 19.42 -17.56
CA LYS A 369 -0.65 19.38 -18.56
C LYS A 369 -1.98 19.07 -17.82
N SER A 370 -3.06 19.83 -17.96
CA SER A 370 -3.33 20.92 -18.91
C SER A 370 -4.38 21.91 -18.41
N THR A 371 -4.04 23.19 -18.35
CA THR A 371 -5.02 24.28 -18.52
C THR A 371 -5.01 24.70 -19.99
N PRO A 372 -6.16 24.66 -20.71
CA PRO A 372 -6.24 25.27 -22.04
C PRO A 372 -6.14 26.79 -21.86
N GLY A 373 -5.07 27.40 -22.39
CA GLY A 373 -4.87 28.83 -22.28
C GLY A 373 -6.02 29.60 -22.94
N VAL A 374 -6.74 30.40 -22.14
CA VAL A 374 -7.75 31.32 -22.67
C VAL A 374 -7.03 32.39 -23.47
N ILE A 375 -7.03 32.24 -24.80
CA ILE A 375 -6.61 33.28 -25.72
C ILE A 375 -7.64 34.41 -25.58
N ARG A 376 -7.33 35.40 -24.74
CA ARG A 376 -7.98 36.70 -24.81
C ARG A 376 -7.64 37.27 -26.18
N LYS A 377 -8.66 37.47 -27.01
CA LYS A 377 -8.58 38.47 -28.06
C LYS A 377 -8.60 39.82 -27.35
N GLU A 378 -7.60 40.64 -27.61
CA GLU A 378 -7.74 42.08 -27.46
C GLU A 378 -8.50 42.58 -28.70
N GLU A 379 -9.48 43.44 -28.48
CA GLU A 379 -10.20 44.17 -29.53
C GLU A 379 -9.74 45.62 -29.45
N ASP A 380 -9.20 46.13 -30.56
CA ASP A 380 -8.87 47.53 -30.89
C ASP A 380 -9.30 47.74 -32.37
#